data_AF-A0A2N3DJF1-F1
#
_entry.id   AF-A0A2N3DJF1-F1
#
_cell.length_a   1.000
_cell.length_b   1.000
_cell.length_c   1.000
_cell.angle_alpha   90.00
_cell.angle_beta   90.00
_cell.angle_gamma   90.00
#
_symmetry.space_group_name_H-M   'P 1'
#
loop_
_entity.id
_entity.type
_entity.pdbx_description
1 polymer ?
#
loop_
_entity_poly.entity_id
_entity_poly.type
_entity_poly.pdbx_seq_one_letter_code
_entity_poly.pdbx_strand_id
1 'polypeptide(L)'
;MTTAWLAELDDMRARMRAVRDALAAAGRAGRIDLTPLAAQNGLFAMLPVTKDEVATLREDHAIYMAASGRINIAGLTMTNLPRFIAALAAVAG
;
A
#
# COMPACT_ATOMS: atom_id res chain seq x y z
N MET A 1 -30.61 -10.36 7.05
CA MET A 1 -29.19 -10.47 7.45
C MET A 1 -28.24 -10.19 6.29
N THR A 2 -28.56 -10.60 5.07
CA THR A 2 -27.72 -10.38 3.87
C THR A 2 -27.45 -8.90 3.57
N THR A 3 -28.42 -8.01 3.77
CA THR A 3 -28.28 -6.57 3.47
C THR A 3 -27.24 -5.87 4.33
N ALA A 4 -27.20 -6.13 5.64
CA ALA A 4 -26.23 -5.52 6.54
C ALA A 4 -24.80 -5.97 6.21
N TRP A 5 -24.63 -7.26 5.94
CA TRP A 5 -23.34 -7.81 5.52
C TRP A 5 -22.87 -7.26 4.17
N LEU A 6 -23.77 -7.14 3.18
CA LEU A 6 -23.43 -6.55 1.89
C LEU A 6 -23.03 -5.07 2.02
N ALA A 7 -23.72 -4.31 2.87
CA ALA A 7 -23.37 -2.92 3.14
C ALA A 7 -21.96 -2.79 3.77
N GLU A 8 -21.66 -3.61 4.79
CA GLU A 8 -20.33 -3.64 5.42
C GLU A 8 -19.24 -4.03 4.41
N LEU A 9 -19.51 -5.01 3.54
CA LEU A 9 -18.58 -5.41 2.48
C LEU A 9 -18.32 -4.26 1.49
N ASP A 10 -19.34 -3.51 1.13
CA ASP A 10 -19.23 -2.36 0.23
C ASP A 10 -18.37 -1.25 0.83
N ASP A 11 -18.54 -0.96 2.12
CA ASP A 11 -17.71 0.00 2.85
C ASP A 11 -16.23 -0.44 2.89
N MET A 12 -15.98 -1.73 3.13
CA MET A 12 -14.62 -2.29 3.09
C MET A 12 -14.00 -2.14 1.69
N ARG A 13 -14.76 -2.39 0.62
CA ARG A 13 -14.29 -2.21 -0.77
C ARG A 13 -14.00 -0.75 -1.07
N ALA A 14 -14.86 0.17 -0.64
CA ALA A 14 -14.68 1.60 -0.82
C ALA A 14 -13.42 2.11 -0.11
N ARG A 15 -13.19 1.68 1.14
CA ARG A 15 -11.97 2.01 1.88
C ARG A 15 -10.71 1.55 1.16
N MET A 16 -10.69 0.31 0.65
CA MET A 16 -9.54 -0.20 -0.09
C MET A 16 -9.28 0.57 -1.38
N ARG A 17 -10.34 0.97 -2.11
CA ARG A 17 -10.22 1.79 -3.31
C ARG A 17 -9.62 3.15 -2.98
N ALA A 18 -10.11 3.82 -1.94
CA ALA A 18 -9.56 5.10 -1.52
C ALA A 18 -8.06 5.03 -1.22
N VAL A 19 -7.60 4.01 -0.49
CA VAL A 19 -6.17 3.81 -0.20
C VAL A 19 -5.35 3.62 -1.48
N ARG A 20 -5.86 2.87 -2.46
CA ARG A 20 -5.20 2.68 -3.76
C ARG A 20 -5.12 3.98 -4.55
N ASP A 21 -6.19 4.75 -4.57
CA ASP A 21 -6.23 6.04 -5.27
C ASP A 21 -5.24 7.03 -4.62
N ALA A 22 -5.15 7.04 -3.29
CA ALA A 22 -4.19 7.87 -2.57
C ALA A 22 -2.73 7.45 -2.80
N LEU A 23 -2.44 6.14 -2.88
CA LEU A 23 -1.13 5.64 -3.30
C LEU A 23 -0.77 6.09 -4.71
N ALA A 24 -1.70 5.97 -5.66
CA ALA A 24 -1.48 6.37 -7.04
C ALA A 24 -1.33 7.89 -7.20
N ALA A 25 -2.09 8.68 -6.44
CA ALA A 25 -1.99 10.14 -6.45
C ALA A 25 -0.63 10.67 -5.96
N ALA A 26 0.09 9.89 -5.14
CA ALA A 26 1.45 10.22 -4.76
C ALA A 26 2.46 10.08 -5.92
N GLY A 27 2.06 9.43 -7.03
CA GLY A 27 2.87 9.27 -8.22
C GLY A 27 4.06 8.35 -7.98
N ARG A 28 5.23 8.91 -7.66
CA ARG A 28 6.48 8.16 -7.49
C ARG A 28 7.00 8.24 -6.06
N ALA A 29 7.49 7.11 -5.56
CA ALA A 29 8.26 7.02 -4.32
C ALA A 29 9.66 6.54 -4.67
N GLY A 30 10.62 7.47 -4.76
CA GLY A 30 11.94 7.18 -5.31
C GLY A 30 11.84 6.70 -6.77
N ARG A 31 12.42 5.53 -7.07
CA ARG A 31 12.32 4.91 -8.40
C ARG A 31 10.99 4.16 -8.66
N ILE A 32 10.13 4.00 -7.65
CA ILE A 32 8.92 3.18 -7.75
C ILE A 32 7.75 4.03 -8.23
N ASP A 33 7.09 3.62 -9.31
CA ASP A 33 5.84 4.21 -9.78
C ASP A 33 4.64 3.56 -9.09
N LEU A 34 3.86 4.35 -8.35
CA LEU A 34 2.66 3.92 -7.63
C LEU A 34 1.38 4.16 -8.43
N THR A 35 1.44 4.93 -9.53
CA THR A 35 0.28 5.25 -10.38
C THR A 35 -0.52 4.01 -10.82
N PRO A 36 0.10 2.87 -11.20
CA PRO A 36 -0.63 1.68 -11.62
C PRO A 36 -1.48 1.04 -10.51
N LEU A 37 -1.26 1.37 -9.23
CA LEU A 37 -1.94 0.73 -8.11
C LEU A 37 -3.44 1.04 -8.03
N ALA A 38 -3.89 2.16 -8.61
CA ALA A 38 -5.30 2.55 -8.69
C ALA A 38 -6.13 1.61 -9.59
N ALA A 39 -5.53 1.09 -10.66
CA ALA A 39 -6.20 0.18 -11.60
C ALA A 39 -6.25 -1.28 -11.08
N GLN A 40 -5.39 -1.63 -10.13
CA GLN A 40 -5.34 -2.96 -9.54
C GLN A 40 -6.45 -3.18 -8.51
N ASN A 41 -6.86 -4.43 -8.32
CA ASN A 41 -7.93 -4.80 -7.40
C ASN A 41 -7.47 -5.82 -6.35
N GLY A 42 -8.27 -5.97 -5.30
CA GLY A 42 -8.03 -6.94 -4.23
C GLY A 42 -7.20 -6.38 -3.07
N LEU A 43 -6.82 -7.27 -2.14
CA LEU A 43 -6.17 -6.92 -0.87
C LEU A 43 -4.68 -6.62 -1.01
N PHE A 44 -4.03 -7.11 -2.07
CA PHE A 44 -2.58 -7.06 -2.19
C PHE A 44 -2.13 -6.28 -3.42
N ALA A 45 -0.90 -5.79 -3.35
CA ALA A 45 -0.18 -5.23 -4.48
C ALA A 45 1.29 -5.65 -4.42
N MET A 46 1.97 -5.62 -5.56
CA MET A 46 3.40 -5.90 -5.67
C MET A 46 4.15 -4.60 -5.90
N LEU A 47 5.15 -4.33 -5.07
CA LEU A 47 6.10 -3.24 -5.27
C LEU A 47 7.43 -3.79 -5.79
N PRO A 48 8.10 -3.11 -6.73
CA PRO A 48 9.39 -3.50 -7.28
C PRO A 48 10.55 -3.13 -6.33
N VAL A 49 10.50 -3.67 -5.11
CA VAL A 49 11.54 -3.53 -4.09
C VAL A 49 12.45 -4.77 -4.03
N THR A 50 13.70 -4.57 -3.64
CA THR A 50 14.64 -5.66 -3.37
C THR A 50 14.46 -6.21 -1.95
N LYS A 51 15.08 -7.36 -1.65
CA LYS A 51 15.04 -7.94 -0.30
C LYS A 51 15.73 -7.04 0.73
N ASP A 52 16.82 -6.38 0.34
CA ASP A 52 17.58 -5.49 1.21
C ASP A 52 16.76 -4.23 1.54
N GLU A 53 16.06 -3.67 0.56
CA GLU A 53 15.13 -2.57 0.78
C GLU A 53 13.99 -2.94 1.72
N VAL A 54 13.44 -4.16 1.61
CA VAL A 54 12.44 -4.66 2.56
C VAL A 54 13.03 -4.80 3.97
N ALA A 55 14.30 -5.19 4.10
CA ALA A 55 14.97 -5.25 5.39
C ALA A 55 15.13 -3.84 6.00
N THR A 56 15.61 -2.86 5.23
CA THR A 56 15.74 -1.47 5.66
C THR A 56 14.38 -0.86 6.06
N LEU A 57 13.33 -1.09 5.26
CA LEU A 57 11.97 -0.66 5.61
C LEU A 57 11.50 -1.23 6.96
N ARG A 58 11.91 -2.45 7.29
CA ARG A 58 11.58 -3.10 8.56
C ARG A 58 12.39 -2.52 9.71
N GLU A 59 13.70 -2.47 9.57
CA GLU A 59 14.64 -2.16 10.67
C GLU A 59 14.59 -0.67 11.03
N ASP A 60 14.60 0.20 10.01
CA ASP A 60 14.74 1.65 10.22
C ASP A 60 13.40 2.37 10.23
N HIS A 61 12.39 1.81 9.56
CA HIS A 61 11.08 2.44 9.40
C HIS A 61 9.92 1.65 10.03
N ALA A 62 10.18 0.50 10.65
CA ALA A 62 9.16 -0.36 11.26
C ALA A 62 7.99 -0.70 10.30
N ILE A 63 8.27 -0.82 9.00
CA ILE A 63 7.30 -1.19 7.96
C ILE A 63 7.52 -2.66 7.60
N TYR A 64 6.53 -3.49 7.89
CA TYR A 64 6.61 -4.94 7.68
C TYR A 64 5.83 -5.35 6.44
N MET A 65 6.52 -6.04 5.52
CA MET A 65 5.94 -6.57 4.29
C MET A 65 6.64 -7.87 3.87
N ALA A 66 6.07 -8.57 2.88
CA ALA A 66 6.69 -9.76 2.35
C ALA A 66 8.00 -9.42 1.63
N ALA A 67 9.02 -10.28 1.77
CA ALA A 67 10.32 -10.11 1.11
C ALA A 67 10.24 -10.10 -0.44
N SER A 68 9.09 -10.50 -1.00
CA SER A 68 8.80 -10.41 -2.44
C SER A 68 8.35 -9.01 -2.91
N GLY A 69 8.19 -8.06 -1.99
CA GLY A 69 7.60 -6.75 -2.28
C GLY A 69 6.07 -6.72 -2.20
N ARG A 70 5.42 -7.81 -1.78
CA ARG A 70 3.95 -7.87 -1.63
C ARG A 70 3.50 -7.10 -0.39
N ILE A 71 2.63 -6.10 -0.57
CA ILE A 71 1.98 -5.33 0.50
C ILE A 71 0.51 -5.71 0.66
N ASN A 72 -0.03 -5.54 1.87
CA ASN A 72 -1.47 -5.61 2.14
C ASN A 72 -2.06 -4.20 2.20
N ILE A 73 -2.89 -3.86 1.22
CA ILE A 73 -3.56 -2.56 1.09
C ILE A 73 -4.49 -2.29 2.27
N ALA A 74 -5.15 -3.32 2.82
CA ALA A 74 -6.07 -3.13 3.93
C ALA A 74 -5.40 -2.70 5.23
N GLY A 75 -4.09 -2.96 5.38
CA GLY A 75 -3.27 -2.52 6.52
C GLY A 75 -2.79 -1.07 6.43
N LEU A 76 -2.96 -0.43 5.26
CA LEU A 76 -2.72 0.99 5.08
C LEU A 76 -3.99 1.79 5.39
N THR A 77 -3.79 2.98 5.93
CA THR A 77 -4.84 3.94 6.29
C THR A 77 -4.41 5.33 5.82
N MET A 78 -5.35 6.25 5.65
CA MET A 78 -5.03 7.62 5.25
C MET A 78 -4.08 8.32 6.24
N THR A 79 -4.06 7.89 7.49
CA THR A 79 -3.18 8.42 8.53
C THR A 79 -1.75 7.90 8.41
N ASN A 80 -1.55 6.62 8.08
CA ASN A 80 -0.20 6.02 8.01
C ASN A 80 0.41 6.06 6.60
N LEU A 81 -0.41 6.31 5.58
CA LEU A 81 0.00 6.28 4.19
C LEU A 81 1.12 7.28 3.85
N PRO A 82 1.10 8.56 4.32
CA PRO A 82 2.19 9.49 4.04
C PRO A 82 3.55 9.00 4.59
N ARG A 83 3.56 8.41 5.79
CA ARG A 83 4.78 7.82 6.38
C ARG A 83 5.28 6.64 5.53
N PHE A 84 4.37 5.76 5.09
CA PHE A 84 4.73 4.63 4.24
C PHE A 84 5.38 5.09 2.93
N ILE A 85 4.79 6.07 2.26
CA ILE A 85 5.28 6.61 0.98
C ILE A 85 6.64 7.28 1.16
N ALA A 86 6.81 8.08 2.23
CA ALA A 86 8.08 8.74 2.52
C ALA A 86 9.21 7.72 2.81
N ALA A 87 8.93 6.68 3.60
CA ALA A 87 9.90 5.62 3.87
C ALA A 87 10.24 4.83 2.59
N LEU A 88 9.24 4.51 1.76
CA LEU A 88 9.45 3.85 0.48
C LEU A 88 10.34 4.69 -0.44
N ALA A 89 10.12 6.01 -0.49
CA ALA A 89 10.92 6.93 -1.28
C ALA A 89 12.36 7.07 -0.77
N ALA A 90 12.55 7.07 0.56
CA ALA A 90 13.87 7.15 1.18
C ALA A 90 14.71 5.89 0.92
N VAL A 91 14.08 4.72 0.93
CA VAL A 91 14.76 3.43 0.74
C VAL A 91 14.94 3.07 -0.74
N ALA A 92 13.96 3.40 -1.59
CA ALA A 92 13.99 3.09 -3.03
C ALA A 92 14.51 4.26 -3.89
N GLY A 93 15.37 5.10 -3.32
CA GLY A 93 16.02 6.24 -3.98
C GLY A 93 16.96 5.83 -5.11
#